data_AF-A0A2V6RHW2-F1
#
_entry.id   AF-A0A2V6RHW2-F1
#
_cell.length_a   1.000
_cell.length_b   1.000
_cell.length_c   1.000
_cell.angle_alpha   90.00
_cell.angle_beta   90.00
_cell.angle_gamma   90.00
#
_symmetry.space_group_name_H-M   'P 1'
#
loop_
_entity.id
_entity.type
_entity.pdbx_description
1 polymer ?
#
loop_
_entity_poly.entity_id
_entity_poly.type
_entity_poly.pdbx_seq_one_letter_code
_entity_poly.pdbx_strand_id
1 'polypeptide(L)'
;MADSSISVVPIGTKVCKPFLLEVMVFSPESGYKFKVVVERSCTPEADPIWKLVFDLFRVAAQEVQIVHVSFTTGTPVEQKAVQRMASDGVKPAQADILTNEVHPAAKAIEGVKKPSAKQKKSLHDAMKKVVSVDVT
;
A
#
# COMPACT_ATOMS: atom_id res chain seq x y z
N MET A 1 -1.02 -6.82 32.00
CA MET A 1 -0.82 -5.39 31.72
C MET A 1 0.43 -5.31 30.85
N ALA A 2 0.39 -4.59 29.72
CA ALA A 2 1.58 -4.39 28.91
C ALA A 2 2.39 -3.26 29.55
N ASP A 3 3.62 -3.55 29.99
CA ASP A 3 4.51 -2.54 30.52
C ASP A 3 5.01 -1.64 29.37
N SER A 4 4.99 -0.33 29.59
CA SER A 4 5.54 0.63 28.64
C SER A 4 7.06 0.43 28.54
N SER A 5 7.57 0.16 27.34
CA SER A 5 9.00 0.07 27.06
C SER A 5 9.44 1.22 26.16
N ILE A 6 10.71 1.63 26.31
CA ILE A 6 11.34 2.61 25.43
C ILE A 6 12.39 1.91 24.57
N SER A 7 12.35 2.14 23.25
CA SER A 7 13.40 1.72 22.32
C SER A 7 14.28 2.93 22.00
N VAL A 8 15.47 2.97 22.58
CA VAL A 8 16.49 4.00 22.30
C VAL A 8 17.57 3.34 21.46
N VAL A 9 17.60 3.64 20.17
CA VAL A 9 18.66 3.17 19.26
C VAL A 9 19.66 4.33 19.08
N PRO A 10 20.91 4.20 19.53
CA PRO A 10 21.95 5.19 19.26
C PRO A 10 22.06 5.41 17.75
N ILE A 11 22.05 6.67 17.33
CA ILE A 11 22.16 7.02 15.92
C ILE A 11 23.55 6.58 15.41
N GLY A 12 23.59 5.50 14.63
CA GLY A 12 24.70 5.23 13.72
C GLY A 12 24.67 6.21 12.53
N THR A 13 25.53 6.03 11.53
CA THR A 13 25.54 6.91 10.34
C THR A 13 24.26 6.85 9.50
N LYS A 14 23.39 5.85 9.69
CA LYS A 14 22.09 5.70 9.02
C LYS A 14 20.93 5.83 10.01
N VAL A 15 19.93 6.64 9.66
CA VAL A 15 18.67 6.78 10.40
C VAL A 15 17.50 6.49 9.48
N CYS A 16 16.68 5.52 9.85
CA CYS A 16 15.37 5.27 9.24
C CYS A 16 14.27 5.47 10.27
N LYS A 17 13.30 6.33 9.95
CA LYS A 17 12.09 6.53 10.75
C LYS A 17 10.90 5.97 9.98
N PRO A 18 10.16 5.01 10.55
CA PRO A 18 9.00 4.45 9.88
C PRO A 18 7.83 5.45 9.90
N PHE A 19 7.00 5.39 8.87
CA PHE A 19 5.75 6.16 8.82
C PHE A 19 4.71 5.48 7.92
N LEU A 20 3.44 5.83 8.16
CA LEU A 20 2.32 5.55 7.27
C LEU A 20 1.75 6.89 6.82
N LEU A 21 1.57 7.06 5.52
CA LEU A 21 0.99 8.27 4.93
C LEU A 21 -0.17 7.86 4.03
N GLU A 22 -1.39 8.25 4.42
CA GLU A 22 -2.55 8.14 3.54
C GLU A 22 -2.40 9.20 2.45
N VAL A 23 -2.15 8.76 1.21
CA VAL A 23 -1.87 9.65 0.09
C VAL A 23 -3.12 9.97 -0.71
N MET A 24 -4.12 9.07 -0.71
CA MET A 24 -5.39 9.32 -1.39
C MET A 24 -6.50 8.38 -0.92
N VAL A 25 -7.74 8.85 -1.06
CA VAL A 25 -8.97 8.10 -0.81
C VAL A 25 -9.84 8.16 -2.04
N PHE A 26 -10.36 7.01 -2.48
CA PHE A 26 -11.21 6.89 -3.66
C PHE A 26 -12.53 6.20 -3.32
N SER A 27 -13.58 6.56 -4.06
CA SER A 27 -14.88 5.89 -4.05
C SER A 27 -15.21 5.41 -5.47
N PRO A 28 -14.71 4.23 -5.88
CA PRO A 28 -14.79 3.79 -7.27
C PRO A 28 -16.22 3.45 -7.72
N GLU A 29 -17.07 3.01 -6.80
CA GLU A 29 -18.45 2.63 -7.04
C GLU A 29 -19.26 2.78 -5.74
N SER A 30 -20.59 2.79 -5.86
CA SER A 30 -21.48 2.94 -4.70
C SER A 30 -21.25 1.83 -3.66
N GLY A 31 -21.11 2.24 -2.40
CA GLY A 31 -20.93 1.31 -1.27
C GLY A 31 -19.50 0.79 -1.09
N TYR A 32 -18.53 1.27 -1.88
CA TYR A 32 -17.12 0.92 -1.73
C TYR A 32 -16.24 2.17 -1.68
N LYS A 33 -15.18 2.07 -0.89
CA LYS A 33 -14.13 3.07 -0.76
C LYS A 33 -12.80 2.35 -0.65
N PHE A 34 -11.73 2.90 -1.22
CA PHE A 34 -10.40 2.41 -0.93
C PHE A 34 -9.45 3.53 -0.56
N LYS A 35 -8.45 3.17 0.25
CA LYS A 35 -7.37 4.05 0.67
C LYS A 35 -6.06 3.57 0.09
N VAL A 36 -5.26 4.52 -0.36
CA VAL A 36 -3.89 4.28 -0.80
C VAL A 36 -2.99 4.87 0.27
N VAL A 37 -2.15 4.01 0.84
CA VAL A 37 -1.24 4.38 1.93
C VAL A 37 0.18 4.04 1.50
N VAL A 38 1.09 5.00 1.66
CA VAL A 38 2.52 4.74 1.55
C VAL A 38 3.06 4.38 2.93
N GLU A 39 3.68 3.21 3.02
CA GLU A 39 4.37 2.76 4.22
C GLU A 39 5.88 2.81 4.00
N ARG A 40 6.58 3.51 4.89
CA ARG A 40 8.02 3.36 5.06
C ARG A 40 8.24 2.54 6.33
N SER A 41 8.80 1.35 6.17
CA SER A 41 9.30 0.52 7.26
C SER A 41 10.83 0.51 7.25
N CYS A 42 11.47 -0.02 8.30
CA CYS A 42 12.92 -0.04 8.44
C CYS A 42 13.40 -1.46 8.76
N THR A 43 14.53 -1.87 8.18
CA THR A 43 15.24 -3.08 8.62
C THR A 43 15.90 -2.85 9.99
N PRO A 44 16.36 -3.92 10.69
CA PRO A 44 17.18 -3.79 11.89
C PRO A 44 18.45 -2.93 11.67
N GLU A 45 18.99 -2.92 10.44
CA GLU A 45 20.16 -2.15 10.02
C GLU A 45 19.83 -0.70 9.61
N ALA A 46 18.59 -0.26 9.84
CA ALA A 46 18.07 1.07 9.50
C ALA A 46 18.05 1.38 7.99
N ASP A 47 17.92 0.36 7.13
CA ASP A 47 17.65 0.57 5.70
C ASP A 47 16.13 0.71 5.45
N PRO A 48 15.70 1.67 4.60
CA PRO A 48 14.29 1.90 4.35
C PRO A 48 13.68 0.83 3.43
N ILE A 49 12.54 0.28 3.84
CA ILE A 49 11.68 -0.59 3.04
C ILE A 49 10.42 0.19 2.69
N TRP A 50 10.16 0.36 1.40
CA TRP A 50 8.99 1.06 0.90
C TRP A 50 7.88 0.07 0.52
N LYS A 51 6.66 0.37 0.93
CA LYS A 51 5.48 -0.40 0.55
C LYS A 51 4.36 0.51 0.08
N LEU A 52 3.61 0.01 -0.89
CA LEU A 52 2.35 0.58 -1.31
C LEU A 52 1.22 -0.27 -0.74
N VAL A 53 0.37 0.35 0.07
CA VAL A 53 -0.75 -0.31 0.73
C VAL A 53 -2.05 0.14 0.07
N PHE A 54 -2.91 -0.84 -0.20
CA PHE A 54 -4.26 -0.65 -0.70
C PHE A 54 -5.24 -1.30 0.28
N ASP A 55 -6.11 -0.49 0.86
CA ASP A 55 -7.15 -0.94 1.78
C ASP A 55 -8.52 -0.72 1.18
N LEU A 56 -9.27 -1.80 0.97
CA LEU A 56 -10.65 -1.75 0.49
C LEU A 56 -11.62 -1.77 1.66
N PHE A 57 -12.59 -0.88 1.63
CA PHE A 57 -13.67 -0.74 2.59
C PHE A 57 -15.02 -0.93 1.90
N ARG A 58 -15.92 -1.63 2.59
CA ARG A 58 -17.35 -1.57 2.31
C ARG A 58 -17.96 -0.46 3.15
N VAL A 59 -18.68 0.45 2.51
CA VAL A 59 -19.37 1.58 3.12
C VAL A 59 -20.86 1.24 3.18
N ALA A 60 -21.31 0.78 4.35
CA ALA A 60 -22.72 0.56 4.66
C ALA A 60 -23.13 1.52 5.81
N ALA A 61 -23.75 1.00 6.87
CA ALA A 61 -23.99 1.79 8.09
C ALA A 61 -22.67 2.16 8.82
N GLN A 62 -21.62 1.36 8.63
CA GLN A 62 -20.27 1.59 9.14
C GLN A 62 -19.26 1.25 8.02
N GLU A 63 -18.10 1.91 8.04
CA GLU A 63 -16.98 1.56 7.17
C GLU A 63 -16.27 0.32 7.72
N VAL A 64 -16.28 -0.77 6.96
CA VAL A 64 -15.59 -2.02 7.32
C VAL A 64 -14.49 -2.30 6.32
N GLN A 65 -13.25 -2.42 6.81
CA GLN A 65 -12.13 -2.87 5.98
C GLN A 65 -12.32 -4.34 5.62
N ILE A 66 -12.41 -4.62 4.33
CA ILE A 66 -12.68 -5.96 3.80
C ILE A 66 -11.47 -6.60 3.12
N VAL A 67 -10.52 -5.77 2.64
CA VAL A 67 -9.27 -6.25 2.02
C VAL A 67 -8.13 -5.33 2.41
N HIS A 68 -7.00 -5.92 2.80
CA HIS A 68 -5.72 -5.25 3.00
C HIS A 68 -4.69 -5.84 2.06
N VAL A 69 -4.04 -5.02 1.25
CA VAL A 69 -2.97 -5.43 0.35
C VAL A 69 -1.74 -4.59 0.66
N SER A 70 -0.64 -5.25 1.06
CA SER A 70 0.65 -4.60 1.28
C SER A 70 1.64 -5.08 0.23
N PHE A 71 1.95 -4.21 -0.74
CA PHE A 71 2.94 -4.47 -1.78
C PHE A 71 4.30 -3.91 -1.37
N THR A 72 5.27 -4.79 -1.10
CA THR A 72 6.65 -4.38 -0.81
C THR A 72 7.43 -4.27 -2.11
N THR A 73 8.06 -3.11 -2.34
CA THR A 73 8.84 -2.86 -3.57
C THR A 73 10.11 -3.70 -3.58
N GLY A 74 10.46 -4.30 -4.73
CA GLY A 74 11.65 -5.12 -4.90
C GLY A 74 12.80 -4.43 -5.65
N THR A 75 12.52 -3.41 -6.47
CA THR A 75 13.55 -2.73 -7.28
C THR A 75 13.75 -1.26 -6.86
N PRO A 76 14.92 -0.64 -7.14
CA PRO A 76 15.15 0.79 -6.89
C PRO A 76 14.15 1.70 -7.61
N VAL A 77 13.66 1.26 -8.77
CA VAL A 77 12.66 1.96 -9.57
C VAL A 77 11.31 1.96 -8.84
N GLU A 78 10.83 0.80 -8.40
CA GLU A 78 9.59 0.68 -7.64
C GLU A 78 9.68 1.46 -6.32
N GLN A 79 10.81 1.40 -5.61
CA GLN A 79 11.05 2.19 -4.40
C GLN A 79 10.91 3.69 -4.66
N LYS A 80 11.55 4.19 -5.73
CA LYS A 80 11.49 5.61 -6.10
C LYS A 80 10.08 6.04 -6.50
N ALA A 81 9.30 5.17 -7.14
CA ALA A 81 7.91 5.45 -7.47
C ALA A 81 7.05 5.64 -6.20
N VAL A 82 7.16 4.72 -5.23
CA VAL A 82 6.44 4.82 -3.95
C VAL A 82 6.90 6.03 -3.13
N GLN A 83 8.19 6.36 -3.14
CA GLN A 83 8.72 7.59 -2.53
C GLN A 83 8.09 8.85 -3.12
N ARG A 84 7.97 8.91 -4.45
CA ARG A 84 7.32 10.03 -5.12
C ARG A 84 5.85 10.12 -4.75
N MET A 85 5.14 8.99 -4.64
CA MET A 85 3.75 9.01 -4.17
C MET A 85 3.60 9.62 -2.78
N ALA A 86 4.58 9.42 -1.89
CA ALA A 86 4.56 10.06 -0.56
C ALA A 86 4.73 11.59 -0.61
N SER A 87 5.35 12.13 -1.67
CA SER A 87 5.61 13.57 -1.81
C SER A 87 4.57 14.27 -2.68
N ASP A 88 4.18 13.62 -3.78
CA ASP A 88 3.38 14.19 -4.86
C ASP A 88 1.92 13.70 -4.81
N GLY A 89 1.62 12.71 -3.96
CA GLY A 89 0.34 12.00 -3.99
C GLY A 89 0.24 11.00 -5.14
N VAL A 90 -0.98 10.54 -5.42
CA VAL A 90 -1.27 9.59 -6.51
C VAL A 90 -1.49 10.37 -7.81
N LYS A 91 -0.76 10.02 -8.87
CA LYS A 91 -0.90 10.63 -10.20
C LYS A 91 -2.07 10.06 -10.99
N PRO A 92 -2.57 10.75 -12.04
CA PRO A 92 -3.70 10.27 -12.84
C PRO A 92 -3.54 8.87 -13.42
N ALA A 93 -2.36 8.54 -13.99
CA ALA A 93 -2.10 7.21 -14.55
C ALA A 93 -2.08 6.11 -13.47
N GLN A 94 -1.58 6.43 -12.28
CA GLN A 94 -1.60 5.54 -11.13
C GLN A 94 -3.04 5.35 -10.61
N ALA A 95 -3.81 6.43 -10.52
CA ALA A 95 -5.21 6.42 -10.09
C ALA A 95 -6.09 5.57 -11.03
N ASP A 96 -5.83 5.63 -12.34
CA ASP A 96 -6.52 4.82 -13.34
C ASP A 96 -6.30 3.33 -13.08
N ILE A 97 -5.05 2.90 -12.89
CA ILE A 97 -4.70 1.51 -12.57
C ILE A 97 -5.31 1.09 -11.22
N LEU A 98 -5.24 1.94 -10.20
CA LEU A 98 -5.81 1.67 -8.88
C LEU A 98 -7.32 1.42 -8.96
N THR A 99 -8.03 2.19 -9.77
CA THR A 99 -9.48 2.12 -9.93
C THR A 99 -9.90 0.97 -10.84
N ASN A 100 -9.21 0.77 -11.95
CA ASN A 100 -9.65 -0.13 -13.01
C ASN A 100 -9.01 -1.53 -12.95
N GLU A 101 -7.91 -1.70 -12.21
CA GLU A 101 -7.20 -2.98 -12.11
C GLU A 101 -7.06 -3.47 -10.66
N VAL A 102 -6.57 -2.62 -9.75
CA VAL A 102 -6.36 -3.02 -8.34
C VAL A 102 -7.69 -3.22 -7.62
N HIS A 103 -8.61 -2.27 -7.73
CA HIS A 103 -9.90 -2.36 -7.05
C HIS A 103 -10.71 -3.61 -7.45
N PRO A 104 -10.92 -3.93 -8.74
CA PRO A 104 -11.63 -5.16 -9.14
C PRO A 104 -10.93 -6.43 -8.65
N ALA A 105 -9.59 -6.48 -8.70
CA ALA A 105 -8.82 -7.61 -8.21
C ALA A 105 -8.94 -7.79 -6.68
N ALA A 106 -8.99 -6.68 -5.93
CA ALA A 106 -9.22 -6.69 -4.49
C ALA A 106 -10.66 -7.12 -4.15
N LYS A 107 -11.65 -6.57 -4.85
CA LYS A 107 -13.06 -6.94 -4.66
C LYS A 107 -13.30 -8.44 -4.93
N ALA A 108 -12.61 -9.01 -5.90
CA ALA A 108 -12.68 -10.46 -6.20
C ALA A 108 -12.13 -11.38 -5.10
N ILE A 109 -11.46 -10.84 -4.08
CA ILE A 109 -11.01 -11.59 -2.89
C ILE A 109 -11.80 -11.25 -1.63
N GLU A 110 -12.85 -10.43 -1.73
CA GLU A 110 -13.73 -10.13 -0.61
C GLU A 110 -14.31 -11.42 0.00
N GLY A 111 -14.19 -11.58 1.32
CA GLY A 111 -14.70 -12.77 2.03
C GLY A 111 -13.90 -14.06 1.80
N VAL A 112 -12.88 -14.04 0.94
CA VAL A 112 -12.02 -15.20 0.67
C VAL A 112 -10.99 -15.35 1.78
N LYS A 113 -11.20 -16.32 2.68
CA LYS A 113 -10.28 -16.59 3.81
C LYS A 113 -8.85 -16.92 3.38
N LYS A 114 -8.68 -17.53 2.21
CA LYS A 114 -7.38 -17.92 1.67
C LYS A 114 -7.34 -17.67 0.15
N PRO A 115 -6.85 -16.50 -0.30
CA PRO A 115 -6.72 -16.22 -1.71
C PRO A 115 -5.84 -17.25 -2.43
N SER A 116 -6.30 -17.70 -3.59
CA SER A 116 -5.55 -18.61 -4.48
C SER A 116 -4.27 -17.96 -5.01
N ALA A 117 -3.33 -18.78 -5.49
CA ALA A 117 -2.11 -18.27 -6.13
C ALA A 117 -2.42 -17.34 -7.32
N LYS A 118 -3.47 -17.64 -8.10
CA LYS A 118 -3.92 -16.81 -9.22
C LYS A 118 -4.42 -15.45 -8.75
N GLN A 119 -5.24 -15.41 -7.69
CA GLN A 119 -5.75 -14.15 -7.11
C GLN A 119 -4.59 -13.30 -6.56
N LYS A 120 -3.66 -13.92 -5.82
CA LYS A 120 -2.46 -13.23 -5.30
C LYS A 120 -1.61 -12.66 -6.42
N LYS A 121 -1.39 -13.44 -7.48
CA LYS A 121 -0.63 -12.99 -8.66
C LYS A 121 -1.30 -11.82 -9.37
N SER A 122 -2.62 -11.86 -9.56
CA SER A 122 -3.37 -10.76 -10.17
C SER A 122 -3.25 -9.46 -9.37
N LEU A 123 -3.39 -9.53 -8.04
CA LEU A 123 -3.20 -8.37 -7.17
C LEU A 123 -1.76 -7.85 -7.19
N HIS A 124 -0.80 -8.76 -7.11
CA HIS A 124 0.62 -8.41 -7.20
C HIS A 124 0.93 -7.69 -8.51
N ASP A 125 0.49 -8.24 -9.64
CA ASP A 125 0.78 -7.69 -10.96
C ASP A 125 0.09 -6.33 -11.18
N ALA A 126 -1.14 -6.15 -10.67
CA ALA A 126 -1.83 -4.87 -10.68
C ALA A 126 -1.12 -3.81 -9.82
N MET A 127 -0.73 -4.15 -8.58
CA MET A 127 0.02 -3.25 -7.70
C MET A 127 1.38 -2.89 -8.28
N LYS A 128 2.07 -3.86 -8.90
CA LYS A 128 3.34 -3.62 -9.60
C LYS A 128 3.16 -2.63 -10.74
N LYS A 129 2.05 -2.70 -11.48
CA LYS A 129 1.76 -1.78 -12.57
C LYS A 129 1.62 -0.33 -12.06
N VAL A 130 0.97 -0.12 -10.91
CA VAL A 130 0.85 1.21 -10.27
C VAL A 130 2.23 1.85 -10.06
N VAL A 131 3.20 1.08 -9.56
CA VAL A 131 4.55 1.58 -9.27
C VAL A 131 5.49 1.57 -10.48
N SER A 132 5.00 1.18 -11.66
CA SER A 132 5.78 1.10 -12.90
C SER A 132 5.33 2.10 -13.99
N VAL A 133 4.11 2.64 -13.89
CA VAL A 133 3.50 3.44 -14.97
C VAL A 133 4.19 4.79 -15.23
N ASP A 134 4.80 5.41 -14.22
CA ASP A 134 5.50 6.70 -14.33
C ASP A 134 7.03 6.56 -14.51
N VAL A 135 7.48 5.36 -14.88
CA VAL A 135 8.90 5.06 -15.14
C VAL A 135 9.23 5.19 -16.63
N THR A 136 8.23 5.02 -17.48
CA THR A 136 8.26 5.32 -18.93
C THR A 136 7.93 6.78 -19.19
#